data_AF-A0AAW2LCT4-F1
#
_entry.id   AF-A0AAW2LCT4-F1
#
_cell.length_a   1.000
_cell.length_b   1.000
_cell.length_c   1.000
_cell.angle_alpha   90.00
_cell.angle_beta   90.00
_cell.angle_gamma   90.00
#
_symmetry.space_group_name_H-M   'P 1'
#
loop_
_entity.id
_entity.type
_entity.pdbx_description
1 polymer ?
#
loop_
_entity_poly.entity_id
_entity_poly.type
_entity_poly.pdbx_seq_one_letter_code
_entity_poly.pdbx_strand_id
1 'polypeptide(L)'
;MSTSSSSVLLQNLIRLSEPLKESLSRTPYTPPESYASVSVKSQLQSLLPNTPVSEPEVRIKVKNFALFCAALASSSNSTSMHLSWVPDSLSSSAVSAFEEFAQAYYADFMHSTCLMKVGELELDFGGVVESEKKLVIELMPEVLPLLKSNIKESAIDASDEGDGISAASARAWWLFWLPISSDGCYSALDHWSPEVKGQGMISFIYLAKNVNAEEIGGYADVILDACCQNIASDDEIWHYVVEMSVLLVTLTQQRNPRSSWYEKLLNEMLNHLERQPRNKQRRIAWLTHCEPLFSGLGLILLAHFRRLFPLFFKWMHADDDETVLLVRHFLLLEA
;
A
#
# COMPACT_ATOMS: atom_id res chain seq x y z
N MET A 1 5.64 -21.52 -32.65
CA MET A 1 5.21 -20.22 -33.20
C MET A 1 5.31 -19.13 -32.11
N SER A 2 6.44 -19.06 -31.40
CA SER A 2 6.64 -18.19 -30.22
C SER A 2 7.59 -17.01 -30.46
N THR A 3 8.26 -16.95 -31.62
CA THR A 3 9.30 -15.97 -31.94
C THR A 3 8.76 -14.61 -32.39
N SER A 4 7.51 -14.55 -32.87
CA SER A 4 6.90 -13.30 -33.36
C SER A 4 6.43 -12.39 -32.21
N SER A 5 5.81 -12.93 -31.17
CA SER A 5 5.26 -12.14 -30.05
C SER A 5 6.35 -11.48 -29.19
N SER A 6 7.42 -12.21 -28.84
CA SER A 6 8.56 -11.66 -28.09
C SER A 6 9.22 -10.47 -28.81
N SER A 7 9.25 -10.49 -30.15
CA SER A 7 9.82 -9.42 -30.97
C SER A 7 8.97 -8.15 -30.96
N VAL A 8 7.64 -8.29 -30.90
CA VAL A 8 6.68 -7.17 -30.85
C VAL A 8 6.70 -6.51 -29.47
N LEU A 9 6.76 -7.31 -28.39
CA LEU A 9 6.90 -6.80 -27.02
C LEU A 9 8.19 -6.00 -26.84
N LEU A 10 9.31 -6.48 -27.37
CA LEU A 10 10.58 -5.77 -27.29
C LEU A 10 10.54 -4.44 -28.06
N GLN A 11 9.88 -4.41 -29.23
CA GLN A 11 9.68 -3.18 -29.99
C GLN A 11 8.80 -2.18 -29.23
N ASN A 12 7.72 -2.63 -28.59
CA ASN A 12 6.86 -1.79 -27.76
C ASN A 12 7.61 -1.21 -26.56
N LEU A 13 8.41 -2.04 -25.88
CA LEU A 13 9.22 -1.60 -24.74
C LEU A 13 10.24 -0.54 -25.16
N ILE A 14 10.93 -0.74 -26.29
CA ILE A 14 11.86 0.27 -26.84
C ILE A 14 11.12 1.57 -27.18
N ARG A 15 10.00 1.46 -27.90
CA ARG A 15 9.17 2.61 -28.30
C ARG A 15 8.74 3.48 -27.11
N LEU A 16 8.34 2.84 -26.01
CA LEU A 16 7.88 3.53 -24.80
C LEU A 16 9.04 4.05 -23.94
N SER A 17 10.20 3.39 -23.99
CA SER A 17 11.39 3.79 -23.24
C SER A 17 12.13 4.99 -23.81
N GLU A 18 12.16 5.18 -25.13
CA GLU A 18 12.93 6.25 -25.79
C GLU A 18 12.47 7.66 -25.39
N PRO A 19 11.16 7.99 -25.39
CA PRO A 19 10.68 9.31 -24.94
C PRO A 19 11.01 9.59 -23.46
N LEU A 20 10.94 8.56 -22.61
CA LEU A 20 11.27 8.66 -21.19
C LEU A 20 12.78 8.88 -20.99
N LYS A 21 13.61 8.20 -21.79
CA LYS A 21 15.08 8.37 -21.79
C LYS A 21 15.48 9.78 -22.21
N GLU A 22 14.88 10.28 -23.29
CA GLU A 22 15.13 11.63 -23.79
C GLU A 22 14.71 12.67 -22.75
N SER A 23 13.51 12.52 -22.19
CA SER A 23 12.98 13.41 -21.15
C SER A 23 13.88 13.41 -19.90
N LEU A 24 14.27 12.22 -19.41
CA LEU A 24 15.17 12.07 -18.29
C LEU A 24 16.53 12.70 -18.55
N SER A 25 17.08 12.57 -19.77
CA SER A 25 18.36 13.18 -20.14
C SER A 25 18.33 14.71 -20.06
N ARG A 26 17.20 15.32 -20.45
CA ARG A 26 16.97 16.78 -20.44
C ARG A 26 16.70 17.34 -19.04
N THR A 27 16.21 16.52 -18.12
CA THR A 27 15.92 16.97 -16.75
C THR A 27 17.21 17.41 -16.05
N PRO A 28 17.29 18.66 -15.53
CA PRO A 28 18.44 19.11 -14.77
C PRO A 28 18.54 18.28 -13.49
N TYR A 29 19.72 17.70 -13.24
CA TYR A 29 20.00 16.92 -12.04
C TYR A 29 21.21 17.50 -11.35
N THR A 30 21.01 17.97 -10.13
CA THR A 30 22.09 18.43 -9.26
C THR A 30 22.28 17.34 -8.20
N PRO A 31 23.38 16.57 -8.21
CA PRO A 31 23.60 15.54 -7.21
C PRO A 31 23.67 16.15 -5.80
N PRO A 32 23.12 15.49 -4.77
CA PRO A 32 23.26 15.95 -3.39
C PRO A 32 24.73 16.02 -2.97
N GLU A 33 25.12 17.09 -2.25
CA GLU A 33 26.50 17.36 -1.82
C GLU A 33 27.11 16.22 -0.98
N SER A 34 26.28 15.45 -0.28
CA SER A 34 26.69 14.35 0.60
C SER A 34 27.28 13.13 -0.13
N TYR A 35 26.93 12.89 -1.41
CA TYR A 35 27.34 11.68 -2.15
C TYR A 35 27.57 11.97 -3.64
N ALA A 36 28.59 12.75 -3.96
CA ALA A 36 28.94 13.14 -5.34
C ALA A 36 29.29 11.95 -6.28
N SER A 37 29.55 10.75 -5.74
CA SER A 37 29.96 9.57 -6.51
C SER A 37 28.81 8.73 -7.08
N VAL A 38 27.57 8.88 -6.55
CA VAL A 38 26.41 8.06 -6.96
C VAL A 38 25.33 8.96 -7.56
N SER A 39 25.15 8.87 -8.89
CA SER A 39 24.07 9.58 -9.57
C SER A 39 22.82 8.71 -9.70
N VAL A 40 21.75 9.09 -9.00
CA VAL A 40 20.43 8.45 -9.11
C VAL A 40 19.94 8.46 -10.56
N LYS A 41 20.21 9.56 -11.28
CA LYS A 41 19.89 9.71 -12.70
C LYS A 41 20.58 8.67 -13.58
N SER A 42 21.88 8.39 -13.37
CA SER A 42 22.58 7.37 -14.16
C SER A 42 22.11 5.95 -13.84
N GLN A 43 21.75 5.68 -12.57
CA GLN A 43 21.17 4.40 -12.18
C GLN A 43 19.82 4.17 -12.86
N LEU A 44 18.92 5.16 -12.85
CA LEU A 44 17.65 5.08 -13.57
C LEU A 44 17.86 4.89 -15.08
N GLN A 45 18.83 5.57 -15.69
CA GLN A 45 19.15 5.37 -17.11
C GLN A 45 19.66 3.95 -17.41
N SER A 46 20.34 3.30 -16.47
CA SER A 46 20.85 1.94 -16.65
C SER A 46 19.74 0.87 -16.68
N LEU A 47 18.56 1.18 -16.13
CA LEU A 47 17.39 0.30 -16.15
C LEU A 47 16.67 0.29 -17.51
N LEU A 48 16.87 1.32 -18.35
CA LEU A 48 16.27 1.39 -19.68
C LEU A 48 17.04 0.54 -20.69
N PRO A 49 16.35 -0.09 -21.66
CA PRO A 49 17.00 -0.90 -22.68
C PRO A 49 17.91 -0.02 -23.57
N ASN A 50 19.17 -0.44 -23.74
CA ASN A 50 20.14 0.31 -24.56
C ASN A 50 20.45 -0.36 -25.91
N THR A 51 20.07 -1.62 -26.11
CA THR A 51 20.32 -2.37 -27.36
C THR A 51 19.26 -3.47 -27.60
N PRO A 52 19.00 -3.84 -28.87
CA PRO A 52 18.25 -5.05 -29.20
C PRO A 52 19.10 -6.26 -28.81
N VAL A 53 18.61 -7.06 -27.86
CA VAL A 53 19.30 -8.27 -27.34
C VAL A 53 18.26 -9.40 -27.26
N SER A 54 18.78 -10.63 -27.26
CA SER A 54 18.09 -11.91 -27.45
C SER A 54 16.88 -12.18 -26.54
N GLU A 55 15.99 -13.06 -27.03
CA GLU A 55 14.74 -13.50 -26.37
C GLU A 55 14.83 -13.89 -24.87
N PRO A 56 15.91 -14.51 -24.33
CA PRO A 56 15.96 -14.85 -22.89
C PRO A 56 16.06 -13.63 -21.96
N GLU A 57 16.34 -12.43 -22.47
CA GLU A 57 16.44 -11.20 -21.65
C GLU A 57 15.14 -10.37 -21.61
N VAL A 58 14.10 -10.75 -22.37
CA VAL A 58 12.86 -9.95 -22.47
C VAL A 58 12.24 -9.74 -21.10
N ARG A 59 12.16 -10.79 -20.28
CA ARG A 59 11.57 -10.71 -18.93
C ARG A 59 12.39 -9.84 -17.98
N ILE A 60 13.72 -9.84 -18.11
CA ILE A 60 14.61 -8.95 -17.35
C ILE A 60 14.38 -7.49 -17.76
N LYS A 61 14.23 -7.22 -19.06
CA LYS A 61 13.95 -5.87 -19.57
C LYS A 61 12.58 -5.36 -19.15
N VAL A 62 11.55 -6.21 -19.16
CA VAL A 62 10.22 -5.90 -18.63
C VAL A 62 10.31 -5.53 -17.15
N LYS A 63 11.01 -6.35 -16.36
CA LYS A 63 11.26 -6.07 -14.94
C LYS A 63 11.98 -4.74 -14.73
N ASN A 64 13.06 -4.47 -15.46
CA ASN A 64 13.82 -3.23 -15.31
C ASN A 64 13.01 -2.00 -15.73
N PHE A 65 12.22 -2.12 -16.79
CA PHE A 65 11.30 -1.07 -17.23
C PHE A 65 10.20 -0.80 -16.19
N ALA A 66 9.63 -1.84 -15.59
CA ALA A 66 8.66 -1.70 -14.51
C ALA A 66 9.28 -1.00 -13.28
N LEU A 67 10.49 -1.39 -12.90
CA LEU A 67 11.25 -0.74 -11.82
C LEU A 67 11.53 0.73 -12.12
N PHE A 68 11.92 1.05 -13.36
CA PHE A 68 12.14 2.41 -13.81
C PHE A 68 10.87 3.27 -13.70
N CYS A 69 9.73 2.78 -14.20
CA CYS A 69 8.47 3.51 -14.16
C CYS A 69 7.99 3.71 -12.72
N ALA A 70 8.11 2.69 -11.87
CA ALA A 70 7.79 2.77 -10.45
C ALA A 70 8.64 3.82 -9.72
N ALA A 71 9.94 3.90 -10.03
CA ALA A 71 10.85 4.86 -9.43
C ALA A 71 10.50 6.31 -9.81
N LEU A 72 10.03 6.55 -11.03
CA LEU A 72 9.59 7.88 -11.47
C LEU A 72 8.21 8.23 -10.90
N ALA A 73 7.26 7.31 -10.92
CA ALA A 73 5.92 7.50 -10.35
C ALA A 73 5.98 7.85 -8.85
N SER A 74 6.95 7.28 -8.15
CA SER A 74 7.27 7.55 -6.75
C SER A 74 7.60 9.02 -6.46
N SER A 75 8.07 9.78 -7.46
CA SER A 75 8.45 11.19 -7.25
C SER A 75 7.25 12.10 -6.99
N SER A 76 6.10 11.87 -7.63
CA SER A 76 4.92 12.73 -7.51
C SER A 76 4.29 12.74 -6.11
N ASN A 77 4.54 11.71 -5.31
CA ASN A 77 4.00 11.59 -3.95
C ASN A 77 5.07 11.70 -2.86
N SER A 78 6.33 11.93 -3.24
CA SER A 78 7.44 11.93 -2.29
C SER A 78 7.78 13.34 -1.82
N THR A 79 7.92 13.50 -0.50
CA THR A 79 8.49 14.71 0.12
C THR A 79 10.02 14.67 0.15
N SER A 80 10.65 13.65 -0.45
CA SER A 80 12.10 13.46 -0.42
C SER A 80 12.83 14.44 -1.33
N MET A 81 13.84 15.12 -0.78
CA MET A 81 14.76 15.98 -1.54
C MET A 81 15.54 15.22 -2.63
N HIS A 82 15.59 13.89 -2.59
CA HIS A 82 16.32 13.08 -3.56
C HIS A 82 15.54 12.79 -4.85
N LEU A 83 14.22 13.01 -4.85
CA LEU A 83 13.35 12.81 -6.01
C LEU A 83 12.67 14.11 -6.46
N SER A 84 12.86 15.22 -5.74
CA SER A 84 12.28 16.54 -6.06
C SER A 84 12.74 17.14 -7.39
N TRP A 85 13.83 16.62 -7.96
CA TRP A 85 14.32 17.02 -9.29
C TRP A 85 13.55 16.36 -10.44
N VAL A 86 12.73 15.33 -10.18
CA VAL A 86 11.89 14.66 -11.19
C VAL A 86 10.62 15.48 -11.40
N PRO A 87 10.34 15.99 -12.62
CA PRO A 87 9.13 16.75 -12.89
C PRO A 87 7.89 15.86 -12.89
N ASP A 88 6.75 16.39 -12.46
CA ASP A 88 5.45 15.70 -12.49
C ASP A 88 5.06 15.24 -13.90
N SER A 89 5.46 15.97 -14.94
CA SER A 89 5.24 15.58 -16.33
C SER A 89 5.99 14.30 -16.70
N LEU A 90 7.19 14.09 -16.13
CA LEU A 90 8.00 12.88 -16.36
C LEU A 90 7.44 11.70 -15.57
N SER A 91 7.03 11.95 -14.34
CA SER A 91 6.34 10.96 -13.50
C SER A 91 5.05 10.46 -14.15
N SER A 92 4.17 11.39 -14.57
CA SER A 92 2.92 11.07 -15.26
C SER A 92 3.16 10.31 -16.57
N SER A 93 4.16 10.72 -17.35
CA SER A 93 4.53 10.01 -18.59
C SER A 93 5.01 8.58 -18.31
N ALA A 94 5.72 8.34 -17.20
CA ALA A 94 6.17 7.00 -16.83
C ALA A 94 4.99 6.09 -16.43
N VAL A 95 4.01 6.63 -15.72
CA VAL A 95 2.76 5.90 -15.38
C VAL A 95 2.01 5.52 -16.66
N SER A 96 1.73 6.48 -17.55
CA SER A 96 1.02 6.21 -18.81
C SER A 96 1.78 5.24 -19.72
N ALA A 97 3.11 5.34 -19.78
CA ALA A 97 3.92 4.41 -20.57
C ALA A 97 3.89 2.98 -20.00
N PHE A 98 3.81 2.83 -18.68
CA PHE A 98 3.67 1.53 -18.04
C PHE A 98 2.29 0.90 -18.29
N GLU A 99 1.22 1.70 -18.18
CA GLU A 99 -0.15 1.28 -18.49
C GLU A 99 -0.27 0.82 -19.95
N GLU A 100 0.23 1.61 -20.89
CA GLU A 100 0.23 1.26 -22.31
C GLU A 100 1.05 0.00 -22.58
N PHE A 101 2.22 -0.15 -21.94
CA PHE A 101 3.03 -1.35 -22.05
C PHE A 101 2.30 -2.58 -21.51
N ALA A 102 1.67 -2.47 -20.35
CA ALA A 102 0.97 -3.59 -19.72
C ALA A 102 -0.25 -4.03 -20.53
N GLN A 103 -0.99 -3.08 -21.11
CA GLN A 103 -2.07 -3.38 -22.05
C GLN A 103 -1.54 -4.13 -23.27
N ALA A 104 -0.45 -3.66 -23.89
CA ALA A 104 0.16 -4.33 -25.02
C ALA A 104 0.72 -5.71 -24.66
N TYR A 105 1.28 -5.87 -23.46
CA TYR A 105 1.78 -7.13 -22.93
C TYR A 105 0.65 -8.17 -22.89
N TYR A 106 -0.50 -7.84 -22.30
CA TYR A 106 -1.61 -8.79 -22.22
C TYR A 106 -2.44 -8.91 -23.50
N ALA A 107 -2.43 -7.91 -24.39
CA ALA A 107 -3.12 -7.99 -25.68
C ALA A 107 -2.44 -8.99 -26.65
N ASP A 108 -1.12 -9.13 -26.58
CA ASP A 108 -0.35 -10.03 -27.45
C ASP A 108 -0.43 -11.50 -26.96
N PHE A 109 -0.60 -11.71 -25.65
CA PHE A 109 -0.89 -13.02 -25.03
C PHE A 109 -2.40 -13.32 -25.06
N MET A 110 -2.97 -13.56 -26.25
CA MET A 110 -4.37 -13.99 -26.42
C MET A 110 -4.77 -15.09 -25.42
N HIS A 111 -5.78 -14.79 -24.58
CA HIS A 111 -6.48 -15.74 -23.71
C HIS A 111 -5.64 -16.58 -22.76
N SER A 112 -4.48 -16.10 -22.30
CA SER A 112 -3.85 -16.72 -21.14
C SER A 112 -4.57 -16.21 -19.89
N THR A 113 -5.54 -16.98 -19.42
CA THR A 113 -5.92 -17.05 -18.00
C THR A 113 -4.67 -16.76 -17.20
N CYS A 114 -4.61 -15.59 -16.55
CA CYS A 114 -3.45 -15.20 -15.75
C CYS A 114 -3.51 -16.08 -14.51
N LEU A 115 -3.07 -17.33 -14.67
CA LEU A 115 -2.99 -18.36 -13.66
C LEU A 115 -1.67 -18.18 -12.93
N MET A 116 -1.69 -17.36 -11.87
CA MET A 116 -0.53 -17.32 -10.98
C MET A 116 -0.58 -18.55 -10.06
N LYS A 117 0.49 -19.35 -10.11
CA LYS A 117 0.75 -20.37 -9.08
C LYS A 117 1.50 -19.75 -7.91
N VAL A 118 0.80 -19.54 -6.81
CA VAL A 118 1.42 -19.20 -5.52
C VAL A 118 1.32 -20.45 -4.64
N GLY A 119 2.42 -21.22 -4.58
CA GLY A 119 2.40 -22.55 -3.95
C GLY A 119 1.60 -23.57 -4.78
N GLU A 120 0.62 -24.23 -4.17
CA GLU A 120 -0.29 -25.17 -4.86
C GLU A 120 -1.54 -24.50 -5.45
N LEU A 121 -1.77 -23.21 -5.20
CA LEU A 121 -2.97 -22.50 -5.63
C LEU A 121 -2.78 -21.76 -6.95
N GLU A 122 -3.73 -22.01 -7.86
CA GLU A 122 -3.89 -21.41 -9.18
C GLU A 122 -4.89 -20.24 -9.08
N LEU A 123 -4.41 -18.99 -9.19
CA LEU A 123 -5.24 -17.77 -9.13
C LEU A 123 -5.54 -17.27 -10.54
N ASP A 124 -6.82 -17.11 -10.92
CA ASP A 124 -7.24 -16.57 -12.23
C ASP A 124 -7.65 -15.08 -12.14
N PHE A 125 -6.90 -14.20 -12.80
CA PHE A 125 -7.19 -12.76 -12.90
C PHE A 125 -7.94 -12.36 -14.20
N GLY A 126 -8.58 -13.31 -14.88
CA GLY A 126 -9.06 -13.20 -16.27
C GLY A 126 -10.04 -12.08 -16.65
N GLY A 127 -10.62 -11.31 -15.72
CA GLY A 127 -11.69 -10.37 -16.07
C GLY A 127 -11.74 -8.99 -15.38
N VAL A 128 -11.06 -8.77 -14.26
CA VAL A 128 -11.40 -7.63 -13.37
C VAL A 128 -10.23 -6.71 -13.02
N VAL A 129 -8.99 -7.19 -13.10
CA VAL A 129 -7.80 -6.39 -12.75
C VAL A 129 -7.25 -5.66 -13.98
N GLU A 130 -6.99 -4.35 -13.84
CA GLU A 130 -6.33 -3.53 -14.86
C GLU A 130 -4.97 -4.14 -15.25
N SER A 131 -4.57 -3.99 -16.51
CA SER A 131 -3.40 -4.67 -17.07
C SER A 131 -2.10 -4.32 -16.33
N GLU A 132 -1.93 -3.07 -15.92
CA GLU A 132 -0.80 -2.59 -15.14
C GLU A 132 -0.68 -3.30 -13.78
N LYS A 133 -1.81 -3.47 -13.08
CA LYS A 133 -1.88 -4.17 -11.80
C LYS A 133 -1.55 -5.65 -11.96
N LYS A 134 -1.98 -6.28 -13.05
CA LYS A 134 -1.62 -7.68 -13.37
C LYS A 134 -0.12 -7.87 -13.58
N LEU A 135 0.50 -6.98 -14.36
CA LEU A 135 1.93 -7.07 -14.66
C LEU A 135 2.78 -6.86 -13.40
N VAL A 136 2.33 -5.97 -12.51
CA VAL A 136 2.92 -5.75 -11.19
C VAL A 136 2.90 -7.05 -10.38
N ILE A 137 1.73 -7.68 -10.22
CA ILE A 137 1.59 -8.97 -9.50
C ILE A 137 2.55 -10.02 -10.09
N GLU A 138 2.62 -10.11 -11.41
CA GLU A 138 3.45 -11.08 -12.13
C GLU A 138 4.95 -10.93 -11.82
N LEU A 139 5.41 -9.70 -11.60
CA LEU A 139 6.82 -9.38 -11.36
C LEU A 139 7.21 -9.39 -9.87
N MET A 140 6.24 -9.35 -8.95
CA MET A 140 6.49 -9.29 -7.50
C MET A 140 7.41 -10.41 -6.97
N PRO A 141 7.24 -11.70 -7.33
CA PRO A 141 8.07 -12.78 -6.80
C PRO A 141 9.56 -12.64 -7.13
N GLU A 142 9.92 -11.90 -8.17
CA GLU A 142 11.31 -11.64 -8.56
C GLU A 142 11.85 -10.33 -8.03
N VAL A 143 11.01 -9.30 -7.99
CA VAL A 143 11.42 -7.97 -7.55
C VAL A 143 11.60 -7.93 -6.04
N LEU A 144 10.68 -8.56 -5.29
CA LEU A 144 10.66 -8.48 -3.82
C LEU A 144 11.91 -9.10 -3.16
N PRO A 145 12.38 -10.31 -3.54
CA PRO A 145 13.60 -10.88 -2.95
C PRO A 145 14.85 -10.10 -3.32
N LEU A 146 14.93 -9.60 -4.56
CA LEU A 146 16.07 -8.82 -5.06
C LEU A 146 16.17 -7.47 -4.35
N LEU A 147 15.04 -6.84 -4.05
CA LEU A 147 15.02 -5.62 -3.27
C LEU A 147 15.40 -5.89 -1.80
N LYS A 148 14.86 -6.98 -1.22
CA LYS A 148 15.17 -7.39 0.16
C LYS A 148 16.65 -7.70 0.37
N SER A 149 17.30 -8.37 -0.59
CA SER A 149 18.74 -8.64 -0.52
C SER A 149 19.55 -7.35 -0.60
N ASN A 150 19.22 -6.47 -1.54
CA ASN A 150 19.97 -5.23 -1.76
C ASN A 150 19.81 -4.25 -0.60
N ILE A 151 18.61 -4.14 -0.02
CA ILE A 151 18.35 -3.31 1.17
C ILE A 151 19.13 -3.86 2.36
N LYS A 152 19.07 -5.18 2.60
CA LYS A 152 19.80 -5.83 3.69
C LYS A 152 21.31 -5.65 3.55
N GLU A 153 21.84 -5.71 2.33
CA GLU A 153 23.26 -5.49 2.04
C GLU A 153 23.67 -4.02 2.25
N SER A 154 22.81 -3.07 1.86
CA SER A 154 23.04 -1.64 2.06
C SER A 154 22.91 -1.16 3.52
N ALA A 155 22.20 -1.89 4.38
CA ALA A 155 21.95 -1.52 5.78
C ALA A 155 23.06 -1.98 6.76
N ILE A 156 24.09 -2.69 6.29
CA ILE A 156 25.13 -3.28 7.15
C ILE A 156 26.11 -2.23 7.69
N ASP A 157 26.14 -1.00 7.16
CA ASP A 157 27.06 0.07 7.59
C ASP A 157 26.39 1.24 8.35
N ALA A 158 25.17 1.05 8.87
CA ALA A 158 24.44 2.09 9.61
C ALA A 158 24.97 2.34 11.04
N SER A 159 26.26 2.59 11.20
CA SER A 159 26.86 3.09 12.46
C SER A 159 27.02 4.61 12.49
N ASP A 160 26.59 5.34 11.46
CA ASP A 160 26.66 6.80 11.39
C ASP A 160 25.27 7.40 11.08
N GLU A 161 24.82 8.37 11.87
CA GLU A 161 23.45 8.92 11.93
C GLU A 161 23.02 9.75 10.68
N GLY A 162 23.55 9.44 9.49
CA GLY A 162 23.27 10.19 8.25
C GLY A 162 22.27 9.54 7.27
N ASP A 163 21.83 8.31 7.51
CA ASP A 163 21.29 7.45 6.45
C ASP A 163 19.75 7.52 6.26
N GLY A 164 19.22 8.73 6.20
CA GLY A 164 17.81 9.00 5.87
C GLY A 164 17.41 8.68 4.42
N ILE A 165 18.35 8.24 3.58
CA ILE A 165 18.18 8.08 2.11
C ILE A 165 17.71 6.66 1.76
N SER A 166 18.18 5.63 2.46
CA SER A 166 17.82 4.22 2.20
C SER A 166 16.40 3.87 2.66
N ALA A 167 15.85 4.59 3.64
CA ALA A 167 14.45 4.44 4.05
C ALA A 167 13.49 5.22 3.15
N ALA A 168 13.89 6.37 2.60
CA ALA A 168 13.01 7.26 1.83
C ALA A 168 12.72 6.78 0.41
N SER A 169 13.69 6.15 -0.26
CA SER A 169 13.48 5.50 -1.56
C SER A 169 12.61 4.25 -1.45
N ALA A 170 12.77 3.50 -0.35
CA ALA A 170 11.85 2.43 0.01
C ALA A 170 10.43 2.99 0.17
N ARG A 171 10.22 4.06 0.96
CA ARG A 171 8.90 4.63 1.29
C ARG A 171 8.02 4.96 0.08
N ALA A 172 8.60 5.46 -1.01
CA ALA A 172 7.83 5.80 -2.20
C ALA A 172 7.54 4.57 -3.10
N TRP A 173 8.42 3.56 -3.07
CA TRP A 173 8.28 2.32 -3.84
C TRP A 173 7.29 1.34 -3.17
N TRP A 174 7.22 1.35 -1.83
CA TRP A 174 6.23 0.62 -1.04
C TRP A 174 4.80 1.10 -1.33
N LEU A 175 4.58 2.42 -1.43
CA LEU A 175 3.25 3.00 -1.66
C LEU A 175 2.62 2.66 -3.03
N PHE A 176 3.44 2.35 -4.05
CA PHE A 176 2.94 2.04 -5.40
C PHE A 176 2.68 0.53 -5.64
N TRP A 177 3.33 -0.37 -4.88
CA TRP A 177 3.30 -1.82 -5.13
C TRP A 177 2.63 -2.67 -4.02
N LEU A 178 2.30 -2.09 -2.86
CA LEU A 178 1.64 -2.81 -1.76
C LEU A 178 0.17 -3.24 -1.98
N PRO A 179 -0.60 -2.81 -3.00
CA PRO A 179 -1.98 -3.27 -3.07
C PRO A 179 -2.16 -4.77 -3.40
N ILE A 180 -1.10 -5.57 -3.69
CA ILE A 180 -1.37 -6.84 -4.38
C ILE A 180 -0.57 -8.09 -3.98
N SER A 181 0.15 -8.08 -2.84
CA SER A 181 0.43 -9.37 -2.17
C SER A 181 -0.01 -9.36 -0.71
N SER A 182 -0.91 -10.30 -0.39
CA SER A 182 -1.38 -10.59 0.97
C SER A 182 -0.21 -10.81 1.95
N ASP A 183 0.88 -11.40 1.47
CA ASP A 183 2.00 -11.83 2.30
C ASP A 183 2.95 -10.68 2.69
N GLY A 184 3.10 -9.67 1.84
CA GLY A 184 3.92 -8.49 2.12
C GLY A 184 3.25 -7.54 3.11
N CYS A 185 1.94 -7.35 3.00
CA CYS A 185 1.18 -6.48 3.89
C CYS A 185 1.00 -7.11 5.28
N TYR A 186 0.78 -8.42 5.34
CA TYR A 186 0.71 -9.16 6.61
C TYR A 186 2.03 -9.12 7.38
N SER A 187 3.16 -9.36 6.71
CA SER A 187 4.49 -9.28 7.36
C SER A 187 4.87 -7.86 7.81
N ALA A 188 4.30 -6.81 7.21
CA ALA A 188 4.45 -5.44 7.67
C ALA A 188 3.65 -5.15 8.96
N LEU A 189 2.45 -5.73 9.11
CA LEU A 189 1.63 -5.62 10.33
C LEU A 189 2.29 -6.30 11.54
N ASP A 190 3.12 -7.32 11.31
CA ASP A 190 3.87 -8.02 12.38
C ASP A 190 5.25 -7.40 12.67
N HIS A 191 5.62 -6.32 11.98
CA HIS A 191 6.94 -5.72 12.12
C HIS A 191 7.12 -5.01 13.48
N TRP A 192 8.34 -4.97 14.01
CA TRP A 192 8.61 -4.36 15.32
C TRP A 192 8.65 -2.81 15.25
N SER A 193 8.99 -2.23 14.10
CA SER A 193 9.00 -0.77 13.92
C SER A 193 7.58 -0.22 13.62
N PRO A 194 7.13 0.84 14.33
CA PRO A 194 5.82 1.43 14.16
C PRO A 194 5.66 2.08 12.77
N GLU A 195 6.73 2.59 12.17
CA GLU A 195 6.69 3.20 10.84
C GLU A 195 6.34 2.16 9.76
N VAL A 196 6.96 0.98 9.81
CA VAL A 196 6.69 -0.11 8.87
C VAL A 196 5.26 -0.63 9.05
N LYS A 197 4.82 -0.78 10.30
CA LYS A 197 3.44 -1.15 10.64
C LYS A 197 2.43 -0.14 10.10
N GLY A 198 2.67 1.15 10.32
CA GLY A 198 1.81 2.22 9.84
C GLY A 198 1.64 2.21 8.33
N GLN A 199 2.72 1.95 7.57
CA GLN A 199 2.64 1.82 6.11
C GLN A 199 1.85 0.58 5.67
N GLY A 200 2.00 -0.55 6.37
CA GLY A 200 1.16 -1.73 6.16
C GLY A 200 -0.33 -1.40 6.35
N MET A 201 -0.66 -0.67 7.42
CA MET A 201 -2.03 -0.26 7.71
C MET A 201 -2.60 0.69 6.66
N ILE A 202 -1.84 1.69 6.20
CA ILE A 202 -2.25 2.59 5.11
C ILE A 202 -2.56 1.81 3.83
N SER A 203 -1.76 0.79 3.54
CA SER A 203 -1.96 -0.06 2.36
C SER A 203 -3.26 -0.84 2.46
N PHE A 204 -3.55 -1.43 3.62
CA PHE A 204 -4.82 -2.10 3.88
C PHE A 204 -6.02 -1.13 3.85
N ILE A 205 -5.87 0.10 4.33
CA ILE A 205 -6.90 1.15 4.22
C ILE A 205 -7.19 1.46 2.76
N TYR A 206 -6.15 1.62 1.94
CA TYR A 206 -6.29 1.85 0.51
C TYR A 206 -6.99 0.66 -0.16
N LEU A 207 -6.61 -0.57 0.19
CA LEU A 207 -7.26 -1.77 -0.32
C LEU A 207 -8.74 -1.82 0.05
N ALA A 208 -9.06 -1.58 1.32
CA ALA A 208 -10.44 -1.64 1.78
C ALA A 208 -11.35 -0.60 1.11
N LYS A 209 -10.78 0.53 0.63
CA LYS A 209 -11.51 1.58 -0.08
C LYS A 209 -11.67 1.32 -1.58
N ASN A 210 -10.80 0.51 -2.19
CA ASN A 210 -10.73 0.37 -3.65
C ASN A 210 -11.03 -1.04 -4.17
N VAL A 211 -11.09 -2.05 -3.29
CA VAL A 211 -11.24 -3.47 -3.66
C VAL A 211 -12.58 -3.99 -3.17
N ASN A 212 -13.21 -4.88 -3.95
CA ASN A 212 -14.47 -5.52 -3.59
C ASN A 212 -14.29 -6.57 -2.48
N ALA A 213 -15.33 -6.75 -1.66
CA ALA A 213 -15.35 -7.72 -0.56
C ALA A 213 -15.08 -9.17 -1.00
N GLU A 214 -15.42 -9.54 -2.23
CA GLU A 214 -15.23 -10.90 -2.77
C GLU A 214 -13.75 -11.25 -2.97
N GLU A 215 -12.90 -10.24 -3.23
CA GLU A 215 -11.47 -10.41 -3.47
C GLU A 215 -10.69 -10.59 -2.16
N ILE A 216 -11.18 -9.99 -1.07
CA ILE A 216 -10.55 -10.06 0.26
C ILE A 216 -11.19 -11.17 1.13
N GLY A 217 -12.38 -11.64 0.76
CA GLY A 217 -13.18 -12.59 1.56
C GLY A 217 -12.46 -13.87 1.93
N GLY A 218 -11.60 -14.41 1.05
CA GLY A 218 -10.81 -15.62 1.33
C GLY A 218 -9.78 -15.48 2.45
N TYR A 219 -9.41 -14.24 2.80
CA TYR A 219 -8.44 -13.91 3.85
C TYR A 219 -9.07 -13.20 5.05
N ALA A 220 -10.40 -13.05 5.06
CA ALA A 220 -11.12 -12.22 6.03
C ALA A 220 -10.75 -12.56 7.49
N ASP A 221 -10.78 -13.84 7.88
CA ASP A 221 -10.49 -14.23 9.26
C ASP A 221 -9.05 -13.91 9.68
N VAL A 222 -8.08 -14.12 8.79
CA VAL A 222 -6.65 -13.86 9.05
C VAL A 222 -6.41 -12.35 9.19
N ILE A 223 -7.00 -11.57 8.29
CA ILE A 223 -6.88 -10.11 8.29
C ILE A 223 -7.54 -9.52 9.53
N LEU A 224 -8.74 -9.99 9.90
CA LEU A 224 -9.45 -9.49 11.08
C LEU A 224 -8.80 -9.91 12.39
N ASP A 225 -8.13 -11.06 12.42
CA ASP A 225 -7.32 -11.42 13.58
C ASP A 225 -6.09 -10.51 13.71
N ALA A 226 -5.40 -10.22 12.61
CA ALA A 226 -4.31 -9.25 12.60
C ALA A 226 -4.77 -7.84 13.03
N CYS A 227 -5.97 -7.42 12.61
CA CYS A 227 -6.59 -6.19 13.10
C CYS A 227 -6.72 -6.21 14.63
N CYS A 228 -7.30 -7.27 15.20
CA CYS A 228 -7.46 -7.41 16.65
C CYS A 228 -6.13 -7.35 17.40
N GLN A 229 -5.10 -8.04 16.90
CA GLN A 229 -3.78 -8.06 17.54
C GLN A 229 -3.12 -6.67 17.53
N ASN A 230 -3.33 -5.90 16.45
CA ASN A 230 -2.75 -4.57 16.30
C ASN A 230 -3.50 -3.47 17.06
N ILE A 231 -4.68 -3.72 17.63
CA ILE A 231 -5.37 -2.77 18.53
C ILE A 231 -4.49 -2.44 19.76
N ALA A 232 -3.56 -3.32 20.14
CA ALA A 232 -2.64 -3.05 21.23
C ALA A 232 -1.44 -2.15 20.88
N SER A 233 -1.39 -1.60 19.66
CA SER A 233 -0.26 -0.82 19.16
C SER A 233 -0.06 0.54 19.84
N ASP A 234 1.11 1.13 19.56
CA ASP A 234 1.53 2.46 20.03
C ASP A 234 0.61 3.59 19.54
N ASP A 235 0.64 4.70 20.27
CA ASP A 235 -0.22 5.87 20.03
C ASP A 235 -0.06 6.48 18.62
N GLU A 236 1.15 6.39 18.06
CA GLU A 236 1.50 7.01 16.77
C GLU A 236 0.81 6.36 15.56
N ILE A 237 0.44 5.09 15.68
CA ILE A 237 -0.20 4.32 14.59
C ILE A 237 -1.65 3.98 14.88
N TRP A 238 -2.15 4.35 16.07
CA TRP A 238 -3.49 4.01 16.51
C TRP A 238 -4.59 4.49 15.55
N HIS A 239 -4.45 5.67 14.94
CA HIS A 239 -5.45 6.16 13.98
C HIS A 239 -5.53 5.28 12.74
N TYR A 240 -4.39 4.83 12.20
CA TYR A 240 -4.36 3.88 11.10
C TYR A 240 -4.93 2.52 11.51
N VAL A 241 -4.64 2.04 12.73
CA VAL A 241 -5.20 0.79 13.25
C VAL A 241 -6.72 0.83 13.28
N VAL A 242 -7.29 1.89 13.85
CA VAL A 242 -8.75 2.05 13.96
C VAL A 242 -9.38 2.12 12.58
N GLU A 243 -8.90 3.01 11.71
CA GLU A 243 -9.45 3.19 10.36
C GLU A 243 -9.40 1.88 9.56
N MET A 244 -8.22 1.25 9.53
CA MET A 244 -8.01 -0.04 8.86
C MET A 244 -8.99 -1.09 9.37
N SER A 245 -9.07 -1.26 10.70
CA SER A 245 -9.88 -2.30 11.30
C SER A 245 -11.37 -2.13 11.02
N VAL A 246 -11.88 -0.89 11.12
CA VAL A 246 -13.29 -0.60 10.84
C VAL A 246 -13.61 -0.83 9.35
N LEU A 247 -12.75 -0.38 8.45
CA LEU A 247 -12.95 -0.57 7.01
C LEU A 247 -12.92 -2.05 6.62
N LEU A 248 -11.97 -2.82 7.14
CA LEU A 248 -11.84 -4.24 6.79
C LEU A 248 -12.96 -5.09 7.39
N VAL A 249 -13.41 -4.84 8.62
CA VAL A 249 -14.54 -5.59 9.19
C VAL A 249 -15.85 -5.27 8.45
N THR A 250 -16.08 -4.00 8.10
CA THR A 250 -17.29 -3.61 7.38
C THR A 250 -17.29 -4.12 5.95
N LEU A 251 -16.14 -4.11 5.27
CA LEU A 251 -16.00 -4.66 3.92
C LEU A 251 -16.18 -6.18 3.91
N THR A 252 -15.44 -6.91 4.76
CA THR A 252 -15.44 -8.38 4.74
C THR A 252 -16.73 -8.99 5.31
N GLN A 253 -17.34 -8.33 6.30
CA GLN A 253 -18.56 -8.81 6.97
C GLN A 253 -19.83 -8.12 6.50
N GLN A 254 -19.79 -7.37 5.38
CA GLN A 254 -20.96 -6.64 4.86
C GLN A 254 -22.19 -7.52 4.65
N ARG A 255 -21.98 -8.77 4.21
CA ARG A 255 -23.05 -9.76 3.99
C ARG A 255 -23.50 -10.49 5.25
N ASN A 256 -22.80 -10.29 6.37
CA ASN A 256 -23.06 -10.95 7.65
C ASN A 256 -22.99 -9.98 8.84
N PRO A 257 -24.04 -9.16 9.07
CA PRO A 257 -24.09 -8.21 10.19
C PRO A 257 -24.13 -8.90 11.57
N ARG A 258 -24.34 -10.22 11.62
CA ARG A 258 -24.29 -11.03 12.86
C ARG A 258 -22.92 -11.65 13.10
N SER A 259 -21.91 -11.26 12.32
CA SER A 259 -20.56 -11.76 12.47
C SER A 259 -20.02 -11.40 13.85
N SER A 260 -19.45 -12.38 14.55
CA SER A 260 -18.80 -12.18 15.85
C SER A 260 -17.57 -11.26 15.75
N TRP A 261 -17.05 -11.02 14.55
CA TRP A 261 -15.93 -10.12 14.31
C TRP A 261 -16.24 -8.66 14.66
N TYR A 262 -17.47 -8.18 14.42
CA TYR A 262 -17.87 -6.84 14.83
C TYR A 262 -17.78 -6.66 16.35
N GLU A 263 -18.28 -7.64 17.11
CA GLU A 263 -18.26 -7.62 18.57
C GLU A 263 -16.85 -7.80 19.11
N LYS A 264 -16.05 -8.73 18.55
CA LYS A 264 -14.66 -8.97 18.95
C LYS A 264 -13.84 -7.68 18.77
N LEU A 265 -13.94 -7.03 17.61
CA LEU A 265 -13.21 -5.82 17.30
C LEU A 265 -13.63 -4.64 18.21
N LEU A 266 -14.94 -4.43 18.38
CA LEU A 266 -15.45 -3.38 19.27
C LEU A 266 -14.95 -3.60 20.71
N ASN A 267 -15.01 -4.84 21.21
CA ASN A 267 -14.59 -5.14 22.57
C ASN A 267 -13.11 -4.83 22.79
N GLU A 268 -12.24 -5.17 21.84
CA GLU A 268 -10.82 -4.83 21.93
C GLU A 268 -10.59 -3.32 21.90
N MET A 269 -11.23 -2.58 20.98
CA MET A 269 -11.11 -1.11 20.95
C MET A 269 -11.59 -0.48 22.27
N LEU A 270 -12.72 -0.94 22.81
CA LEU A 270 -13.24 -0.46 24.10
C LEU A 270 -12.30 -0.78 25.26
N ASN A 271 -11.67 -1.95 25.29
CA ASN A 271 -10.69 -2.30 26.32
C ASN A 271 -9.54 -1.27 26.35
N HIS A 272 -9.08 -0.83 25.18
CA HIS A 272 -8.00 0.16 25.07
C HIS A 272 -8.45 1.58 25.46
N LEU A 273 -9.66 1.97 25.07
CA LEU A 273 -10.24 3.27 25.42
C LEU A 273 -10.58 3.38 26.92
N GLU A 274 -11.03 2.30 27.55
CA GLU A 274 -11.32 2.24 28.99
C GLU A 274 -10.04 2.29 29.84
N ARG A 275 -8.92 1.75 29.35
CA ARG A 275 -7.61 1.83 30.02
C ARG A 275 -7.02 3.23 29.96
N GLN A 276 -7.15 3.92 28.83
CA GLN A 276 -6.58 5.25 28.62
C GLN A 276 -7.62 6.29 28.14
N PRO A 277 -8.69 6.55 28.91
CA PRO A 277 -9.79 7.39 28.48
C PRO A 277 -9.43 8.89 28.44
N ARG A 278 -8.22 9.27 28.89
CA ARG A 278 -7.71 10.63 28.86
C ARG A 278 -6.84 10.94 27.63
N ASN A 279 -6.47 9.94 26.84
CA ASN A 279 -5.60 10.12 25.68
C ASN A 279 -6.38 10.78 24.53
N LYS A 280 -6.06 12.04 24.24
CA LYS A 280 -6.76 12.85 23.23
C LYS A 280 -6.71 12.22 21.84
N GLN A 281 -5.52 11.85 21.37
CA GLN A 281 -5.33 11.29 20.02
C GLN A 281 -6.15 10.01 19.82
N ARG A 282 -6.15 9.12 20.83
CA ARG A 282 -6.90 7.86 20.75
C ARG A 282 -8.41 8.05 20.65
N ARG A 283 -8.96 8.99 21.41
CA ARG A 283 -10.40 9.29 21.40
C ARG A 283 -10.84 9.87 20.07
N ILE A 284 -10.12 10.88 19.59
CA ILE A 284 -10.44 11.56 18.33
C ILE A 284 -10.37 10.54 17.19
N ALA A 285 -9.26 9.81 17.07
CA ALA A 285 -9.11 8.79 16.04
C ALA A 285 -10.24 7.75 16.06
N TRP A 286 -10.62 7.26 17.25
CA TRP A 286 -11.71 6.30 17.35
C TRP A 286 -13.07 6.89 16.99
N LEU A 287 -13.39 8.08 17.51
CA LEU A 287 -14.66 8.77 17.21
C LEU A 287 -14.77 9.10 15.72
N THR A 288 -13.68 9.48 15.05
CA THR A 288 -13.68 9.81 13.61
C THR A 288 -14.05 8.61 12.74
N HIS A 289 -13.72 7.38 13.15
CA HIS A 289 -13.82 6.21 12.28
C HIS A 289 -14.81 5.15 12.75
N CYS A 290 -15.41 5.23 13.95
CA CYS A 290 -16.22 4.14 14.52
C CYS A 290 -17.68 4.05 13.99
N GLU A 291 -18.17 5.04 13.25
CA GLU A 291 -19.56 5.05 12.75
C GLU A 291 -19.92 3.82 11.88
N PRO A 292 -19.10 3.37 10.90
CA PRO A 292 -19.42 2.18 10.12
C PRO A 292 -19.48 0.90 10.97
N LEU A 293 -18.69 0.83 12.04
CA LEU A 293 -18.71 -0.29 13.00
C LEU A 293 -20.03 -0.34 13.77
N PHE A 294 -20.57 0.82 14.18
CA PHE A 294 -21.88 0.91 14.83
C PHE A 294 -23.02 0.54 13.87
N SER A 295 -22.93 1.02 12.63
CA SER A 295 -23.88 0.68 11.58
C SER A 295 -23.92 -0.84 11.32
N GLY A 296 -22.76 -1.50 11.34
CA GLY A 296 -22.64 -2.95 11.20
C GLY A 296 -23.23 -3.74 12.38
N LEU A 297 -23.05 -3.25 13.61
CA LEU A 297 -23.58 -3.88 14.83
C LEU A 297 -25.11 -3.71 14.99
N GLY A 298 -25.65 -2.56 14.55
CA GLY A 298 -27.07 -2.23 14.70
C GLY A 298 -27.55 -2.39 16.15
N LEU A 299 -28.64 -3.14 16.35
CA LEU A 299 -29.24 -3.34 17.68
C LEU A 299 -28.32 -4.03 18.70
N ILE A 300 -27.30 -4.77 18.25
CA ILE A 300 -26.33 -5.42 19.15
C ILE A 300 -25.53 -4.35 19.93
N LEU A 301 -25.39 -3.14 19.38
CA LEU A 301 -24.73 -2.03 20.04
C LEU A 301 -25.34 -1.69 21.42
N LEU A 302 -26.64 -1.93 21.61
CA LEU A 302 -27.33 -1.74 22.90
C LEU A 302 -26.67 -2.53 24.03
N ALA A 303 -26.13 -3.72 23.75
CA ALA A 303 -25.42 -4.53 24.73
C ALA A 303 -24.12 -3.86 25.22
N HIS A 304 -23.54 -2.97 24.41
CA HIS A 304 -22.30 -2.25 24.71
C HIS A 304 -22.53 -0.86 25.31
N PHE A 305 -23.78 -0.40 25.42
CA PHE A 305 -24.11 0.92 25.98
C PHE A 305 -23.55 1.11 27.40
N ARG A 306 -23.55 0.06 28.22
CA ARG A 306 -22.97 0.10 29.56
C ARG A 306 -21.49 0.49 29.58
N ARG A 307 -20.77 0.23 28.49
CA ARG A 307 -19.34 0.56 28.32
C ARG A 307 -19.15 1.88 27.57
N LEU A 308 -19.94 2.11 26.51
CA LEU A 308 -19.87 3.28 25.64
C LEU A 308 -20.29 4.58 26.34
N PHE A 309 -21.45 4.58 27.02
CA PHE A 309 -21.99 5.80 27.62
C PHE A 309 -21.07 6.41 28.69
N PRO A 310 -20.46 5.64 29.61
CA PRO A 310 -19.48 6.19 30.54
C PRO A 310 -18.30 6.89 29.85
N LEU A 311 -17.81 6.35 28.73
CA LEU A 311 -16.77 6.99 27.92
C LEU A 311 -17.29 8.29 27.30
N PHE A 312 -18.46 8.27 26.67
CA PHE A 312 -19.07 9.45 26.07
C PHE A 312 -19.33 10.56 27.11
N PHE A 313 -19.92 10.24 28.25
CA PHE A 313 -20.13 11.20 29.33
C PHE A 313 -18.81 11.80 29.82
N LYS A 314 -17.75 11.00 29.91
CA LYS A 314 -16.43 11.48 30.30
C LYS A 314 -15.82 12.41 29.24
N TRP A 315 -16.01 12.09 27.96
CA TRP A 315 -15.45 12.83 26.83
C TRP A 315 -16.24 14.10 26.48
N MET A 316 -17.53 14.18 26.81
CA MET A 316 -18.31 15.42 26.74
C MET A 316 -17.77 16.53 27.66
N HIS A 317 -17.02 16.15 28.69
CA HIS A 317 -16.36 17.08 29.62
C HIS A 317 -14.84 17.11 29.39
N ALA A 318 -14.37 16.65 28.22
CA ALA A 318 -12.98 16.83 27.84
C ALA A 318 -12.66 18.31 27.65
N ASP A 319 -11.38 18.65 27.80
CA ASP A 319 -10.82 19.98 27.65
C ASP A 319 -10.65 20.41 26.18
N ASP A 320 -10.93 19.51 25.23
CA ASP A 320 -10.78 19.75 23.80
C ASP A 320 -12.13 19.77 23.06
N ASP A 321 -12.39 20.86 22.32
CA ASP A 321 -13.65 21.09 21.60
C ASP A 321 -13.94 20.01 20.55
N GLU A 322 -12.90 19.47 19.91
CA GLU A 322 -13.01 18.44 18.87
C GLU A 322 -13.63 17.15 19.40
N THR A 323 -13.13 16.63 20.54
CA THR A 323 -13.73 15.46 21.19
C THR A 323 -15.19 15.75 21.58
N VAL A 324 -15.49 16.93 22.12
CA VAL A 324 -16.86 17.29 22.54
C VAL A 324 -17.80 17.35 21.35
N LEU A 325 -17.37 17.92 20.22
CA LEU A 325 -18.15 17.99 18.98
C LEU A 325 -18.43 16.59 18.41
N LEU A 326 -17.40 15.74 18.34
CA LEU A 326 -17.54 14.37 17.85
C LEU A 326 -18.49 13.56 18.73
N VAL A 327 -18.37 13.62 20.06
CA VAL A 327 -19.27 12.90 20.97
C VAL A 327 -20.71 13.42 20.87
N ARG A 328 -20.90 14.74 20.72
CA ARG A 328 -22.23 15.31 20.49
C ARG A 328 -22.84 14.82 19.19
N HIS A 329 -22.04 14.70 18.13
CA HIS A 329 -22.49 14.14 16.87
C HIS A 329 -23.05 12.72 17.07
N PHE A 330 -22.33 11.85 17.78
CA PHE A 330 -22.81 10.49 18.09
C PHE A 330 -24.03 10.43 19.01
N LEU A 331 -24.16 11.36 19.96
CA LEU A 331 -25.29 11.38 20.90
C LEU A 331 -26.54 12.09 20.35
N LEU A 332 -26.40 12.93 19.32
CA LEU A 332 -27.49 13.75 18.77
C LEU A 332 -28.01 13.26 17.41
N LEU A 333 -27.39 12.25 16.78
CA LEU A 333 -27.82 11.70 15.47
C LEU A 333 -28.88 10.59 15.53
N GLU A 334 -29.65 10.53 16.62
CA GLU A 334 -30.95 9.86 16.64
C GLU A 334 -32.05 10.81 17.18
N ALA A 335 -32.18 11.99 16.57
CA ALA A 335 -33.33 12.88 16.74
C ALA A 335 -33.92 13.29 15.39
#